data_AF-A0A920QCT0-F1
#
_entry.id   AF-A0A920QCT0-F1
#
_cell.length_a   1.000
_cell.length_b   1.000
_cell.length_c   1.000
_cell.angle_alpha   90.00
_cell.angle_beta   90.00
_cell.angle_gamma   90.00
#
_symmetry.space_group_name_H-M   'P 1'
#
loop_
_entity.id
_entity.type
_entity.pdbx_description
1 polymer ?
#
loop_
_entity_poly.entity_id
_entity_poly.type
_entity_poly.pdbx_seq_one_letter_code
_entity_poly.pdbx_strand_id
1 'polypeptide(L)'
;MSAYLSTEQIIAFQEDGYLIMPGPFDAEEARILQAAAKADKAFDKHAYDLEDGEGGKAQLVLWNKAGENIWGSIARCERIVNATEALLGERYIITTAR
;
A
#
# COMPACT_ATOMS: atom_id res chain seq x y z
N MET A 1 15.07 -5.32 6.74
CA MET A 1 14.47 -6.67 6.71
C MET A 1 13.92 -6.92 5.32
N SER A 2 14.46 -7.91 4.62
CA SER A 2 13.96 -8.40 3.33
C SER A 2 12.69 -9.21 3.57
N ALA A 3 11.58 -8.82 2.96
CA ALA A 3 10.32 -9.56 3.04
C ALA A 3 10.43 -10.85 2.22
N TYR A 4 10.86 -11.93 2.85
CA TYR A 4 10.71 -13.28 2.31
C TYR A 4 9.45 -13.87 2.93
N LEU A 5 8.40 -14.01 2.13
CA LEU A 5 7.18 -14.69 2.54
C LEU A 5 7.50 -16.18 2.72
N SER A 6 6.95 -16.77 3.78
CA SER A 6 7.01 -18.21 4.00
C SER A 6 6.14 -18.95 2.99
N THR A 7 6.43 -20.24 2.76
CA THR A 7 5.63 -21.09 1.87
C THR A 7 4.19 -21.18 2.37
N GLU A 8 3.98 -21.22 3.68
CA GLU A 8 2.66 -21.24 4.31
C GLU A 8 1.86 -19.96 4.00
N GLN A 9 2.52 -18.80 4.00
CA GLN A 9 1.87 -17.53 3.65
C GLN A 9 1.49 -17.45 2.16
N ILE A 10 2.31 -18.04 1.28
CA ILE A 10 2.01 -18.11 -0.15
C ILE A 10 0.81 -19.04 -0.39
N ILE A 11 0.77 -20.20 0.28
CA ILE A 11 -0.37 -21.13 0.19
C ILE A 11 -1.65 -20.47 0.72
N ALA A 12 -1.59 -19.82 1.90
CA ALA A 12 -2.73 -19.11 2.45
C ALA A 12 -3.28 -18.04 1.49
N PHE A 13 -2.39 -17.29 0.82
CA PHE A 13 -2.82 -16.34 -0.21
C PHE A 13 -3.52 -17.01 -1.40
N GLN A 14 -3.02 -18.16 -1.86
CA GLN A 14 -3.60 -18.90 -2.98
C GLN A 14 -4.96 -19.51 -2.63
N GLU A 15 -5.15 -19.96 -1.39
CA GLU A 15 -6.39 -20.56 -0.90
C GLU A 15 -7.45 -19.50 -0.54
N ASP A 16 -7.06 -18.47 0.19
CA ASP A 16 -7.98 -17.46 0.75
C ASP A 16 -8.17 -16.24 -0.18
N GLY A 17 -7.27 -16.05 -1.15
CA GLY A 17 -7.27 -14.90 -2.05
C GLY A 17 -6.72 -13.60 -1.44
N TYR A 18 -6.23 -13.64 -0.20
CA TYR A 18 -5.59 -12.51 0.48
C TYR A 18 -4.56 -12.98 1.51
N LEU A 19 -3.66 -12.07 1.92
CA LEU A 19 -2.69 -12.31 2.98
C LEU A 19 -2.60 -11.08 3.89
N ILE A 20 -2.70 -11.28 5.20
CA ILE A 20 -2.46 -10.23 6.19
C ILE A 20 -1.02 -10.33 6.67
N MET A 21 -0.19 -9.36 6.27
CA MET A 21 1.21 -9.28 6.68
C MET A 21 1.37 -8.23 7.79
N PRO A 22 1.61 -8.63 9.05
CA PRO A 22 1.87 -7.70 10.14
C PRO A 22 3.27 -7.08 10.03
N GLY A 23 3.38 -5.80 10.33
CA GLY A 23 4.67 -5.09 10.39
C GLY A 23 5.45 -5.04 9.07
N PRO A 24 4.83 -4.72 7.92
CA PRO A 24 5.57 -4.48 6.69
C PRO A 24 6.50 -3.27 6.82
N PHE A 25 6.25 -2.38 7.78
CA PHE A 25 7.11 -1.29 8.19
C PHE A 25 7.29 -1.38 9.70
N ASP A 26 8.48 -1.04 10.20
CA ASP A 26 8.69 -0.93 11.64
C ASP A 26 7.93 0.28 12.23
N ALA A 27 7.93 0.38 13.56
CA ALA A 27 7.16 1.43 14.25
C ALA A 27 7.62 2.86 13.88
N GLU A 28 8.91 3.07 13.62
CA GLU A 28 9.42 4.39 13.28
C GLU A 28 9.15 4.72 11.80
N GLU A 29 9.37 3.76 10.90
CA GLU A 29 8.96 3.87 9.51
C GLU A 29 7.46 4.22 9.43
N ALA A 30 6.60 3.46 10.12
CA ALA A 30 5.16 3.70 10.16
C ALA A 30 4.80 5.08 10.73
N ARG A 31 5.51 5.55 11.77
CA ARG A 31 5.30 6.87 12.36
C ARG A 31 5.64 8.00 11.39
N ILE A 32 6.75 7.87 10.65
CA ILE A 32 7.15 8.84 9.63
C ILE A 32 6.11 8.89 8.52
N LEU A 33 5.66 7.74 8.03
CA LEU A 33 4.62 7.65 6.99
C LEU A 33 3.32 8.29 7.46
N GLN A 34 2.90 8.02 8.70
CA GLN A 34 1.70 8.64 9.26
C GLN A 34 1.83 10.16 9.37
N ALA A 35 2.99 10.67 9.80
CA ALA A 35 3.24 12.10 9.88
C ALA A 35 3.24 12.76 8.49
N ALA A 36 3.85 12.11 7.49
CA ALA A 36 3.85 12.56 6.11
C ALA A 36 2.43 12.62 5.53
N ALA A 37 1.60 11.59 5.78
CA ALA A 37 0.19 11.57 5.35
C ALA A 37 -0.60 12.74 5.93
N LYS A 38 -0.43 13.04 7.21
CA LYS A 38 -1.13 14.14 7.89
C LYS A 38 -0.69 15.52 7.42
N ALA A 39 0.57 15.67 7.00
CA ALA A 39 1.13 16.94 6.55
C ALA A 39 0.87 17.22 5.05
N ASP A 40 0.58 16.17 4.27
CA ASP A 40 0.44 16.26 2.83
C ASP A 40 -0.95 16.80 2.44
N LYS A 41 -1.00 18.08 2.11
CA LYS A 41 -2.19 18.78 1.62
C LYS A 41 -2.71 18.24 0.27
N ALA A 42 -1.99 17.34 -0.40
CA ALA A 42 -2.48 16.68 -1.60
C ALA A 42 -3.64 15.70 -1.31
N PHE A 43 -3.71 15.15 -0.08
CA PHE A 43 -4.85 14.35 0.37
C PHE A 43 -6.12 15.22 0.40
N ASP A 44 -6.05 16.45 0.89
CA ASP A 44 -7.19 17.38 0.95
C ASP A 44 -7.75 17.73 -0.46
N LYS A 45 -6.91 17.69 -1.50
CA LYS A 45 -7.31 18.05 -2.87
C LYS A 45 -7.90 16.89 -3.68
N HIS A 46 -7.61 15.65 -3.30
CA HIS A 46 -8.07 14.43 -4.01
C HIS A 46 -8.98 13.55 -3.14
N ALA A 47 -9.31 14.04 -1.95
CA ALA A 47 -10.28 13.44 -1.06
C ALA A 47 -11.69 13.64 -1.60
N TYR A 48 -12.31 12.53 -1.95
CA TYR A 48 -13.75 12.47 -2.07
C TYR A 48 -14.28 12.10 -0.69
N ASP A 49 -15.11 12.98 -0.12
CA ASP A 49 -15.96 12.60 1.01
C ASP A 49 -16.95 11.56 0.47
N LEU A 50 -16.72 10.29 0.78
CA LEU A 50 -17.73 9.26 0.58
C LEU A 50 -18.60 9.27 1.83
N GLU A 51 -19.80 9.82 1.69
CA GLU A 51 -20.83 9.71 2.72
C GLU A 51 -21.24 8.24 2.81
N ASP A 52 -21.00 7.63 3.98
CA ASP A 52 -21.28 6.22 4.23
C ASP A 52 -22.78 5.93 4.45
N GLY A 53 -23.63 6.96 4.32
CA GLY A 53 -25.08 6.89 4.50
C GLY A 53 -25.55 6.81 5.95
N GLU A 54 -24.65 6.63 6.93
CA GLU A 54 -24.96 6.57 8.37
C GLU A 54 -24.42 7.77 9.16
N GLY A 55 -23.85 8.76 8.47
CA GLY A 55 -23.35 10.00 9.06
C GLY A 55 -21.85 9.97 9.38
N GLY A 56 -21.15 8.89 9.02
CA GLY A 56 -19.70 8.88 8.96
C GLY A 56 -19.20 9.37 7.60
N LYS A 57 -17.99 9.92 7.62
CA LYS A 57 -17.29 10.37 6.42
C LYS A 57 -16.10 9.46 6.19
N ALA A 58 -16.15 8.64 5.15
CA ALA A 58 -14.98 7.94 4.67
C ALA A 58 -14.27 8.85 3.65
N GLN A 59 -13.09 9.35 4.00
CA GLN A 59 -12.29 10.16 3.09
C GLN A 59 -11.52 9.22 2.14
N LEU A 60 -11.95 9.15 0.89
CA LEU A 60 -11.30 8.32 -0.13
C LEU A 60 -10.35 9.18 -0.96
N VAL A 61 -9.05 8.88 -0.88
CA VAL A 61 -8.04 9.52 -1.73
C VAL A 61 -7.57 8.53 -2.78
N LEU A 62 -8.03 8.73 -4.02
CA LEU A 62 -7.69 7.86 -5.15
C LEU A 62 -6.47 8.42 -5.89
N TRP A 63 -5.37 7.67 -5.86
CA TRP A 63 -4.22 7.91 -6.73
C TRP A 63 -4.06 6.79 -7.76
N ASN A 64 -4.43 7.10 -9.00
CA ASN A 64 -4.24 6.19 -10.13
C ASN A 64 -2.81 6.20 -10.69
N LYS A 65 -1.91 6.99 -10.10
CA LYS A 65 -0.51 7.13 -10.54
C LYS A 65 0.43 7.14 -9.35
N ALA A 66 1.44 6.29 -9.37
CA ALA A 66 2.59 6.39 -8.48
C ALA A 66 3.44 7.59 -8.93
N GLY A 67 3.37 8.72 -8.24
CA GLY A 67 4.23 9.87 -8.52
C GLY A 67 5.67 9.65 -8.07
N GLU A 68 6.57 10.56 -8.45
CA GLU A 68 7.94 10.64 -7.88
C GLU A 68 7.92 11.30 -6.48
N ASN A 69 7.02 10.83 -5.63
CA ASN A 69 6.84 11.26 -4.25
C ASN A 69 7.00 10.07 -3.29
N ILE A 70 6.95 10.34 -1.99
CA ILE A 70 7.12 9.30 -0.97
C ILE A 70 6.13 8.14 -1.15
N TRP A 71 4.90 8.41 -1.60
CA TRP A 71 3.87 7.41 -1.83
C TRP A 71 4.20 6.46 -3.00
N GLY A 72 4.68 7.01 -4.12
CA GLY A 72 5.16 6.19 -5.23
C GLY A 72 6.44 5.42 -4.91
N SER A 73 7.30 5.96 -4.04
CA SER A 73 8.48 5.25 -3.55
C SER A 73 8.13 4.08 -2.61
N ILE A 74 7.15 4.26 -1.72
CA ILE A 74 6.64 3.18 -0.84
C ILE A 74 6.01 2.08 -1.67
N ALA A 75 5.17 2.44 -2.65
CA ALA A 75 4.50 1.46 -3.50
C ALA A 75 5.52 0.62 -4.31
N ARG A 76 6.64 1.23 -4.73
CA ARG A 76 7.69 0.58 -5.52
C ARG A 76 8.86 0.04 -4.69
N CYS A 77 8.79 0.08 -3.36
CA CYS A 77 9.93 -0.33 -2.55
C CYS A 77 10.14 -1.84 -2.66
N GLU A 78 11.40 -2.27 -2.59
CA GLU A 78 11.81 -3.67 -2.78
C GLU A 78 11.01 -4.63 -1.88
N ARG A 79 10.72 -4.20 -0.65
CA ARG A 79 9.95 -4.99 0.32
C ARG A 79 8.54 -5.34 -0.19
N ILE A 80 7.85 -4.39 -0.81
CA ILE A 80 6.49 -4.58 -1.35
C ILE A 80 6.55 -5.33 -2.68
N VAL A 81 7.48 -4.94 -3.55
CA VAL A 81 7.63 -5.57 -4.87
C VAL A 81 7.98 -7.05 -4.72
N ASN A 82 9.00 -7.39 -3.93
CA ASN A 82 9.43 -8.78 -3.76
C ASN A 82 8.33 -9.64 -3.11
N ALA A 83 7.61 -9.11 -2.11
CA ALA A 83 6.48 -9.81 -1.51
C ALA A 83 5.36 -10.06 -2.52
N THR A 84 5.05 -9.07 -3.36
CA THR A 84 4.00 -9.19 -4.38
C THR A 84 4.40 -10.16 -5.49
N GLU A 85 5.64 -10.10 -5.97
CA GLU A 85 6.16 -11.07 -6.95
C GLU A 85 6.15 -12.50 -6.42
N ALA A 86 6.47 -12.70 -5.13
CA ALA A 86 6.40 -14.01 -4.49
C ALA A 86 4.96 -14.55 -4.41
N LEU A 87 3.96 -13.68 -4.20
CA LEU A 87 2.55 -14.08 -4.18
C LEU A 87 2.00 -14.39 -5.57
N LEU A 88 2.36 -13.59 -6.57
CA LEU A 88 1.87 -13.72 -7.94
C LEU A 88 2.61 -14.80 -8.75
N GLY A 89 3.85 -15.14 -8.37
CA GLY A 89 4.70 -16.05 -9.13
C GLY A 89 5.21 -15.47 -10.45
N GLU A 90 5.03 -14.18 -10.68
CA GLU A 90 5.47 -13.47 -11.88
C GLU A 90 5.97 -12.05 -11.54
N ARG A 91 6.54 -11.37 -12.55
CA ARG A 91 7.07 -10.02 -12.38
C ARG A 91 5.93 -9.03 -12.11
N TYR A 92 6.08 -8.25 -11.05
CA TYR A 92 5.13 -7.22 -10.66
C TYR A 92 5.61 -5.85 -11.16
N ILE A 93 4.72 -5.12 -11.86
CA ILE A 93 5.03 -3.79 -12.39
C ILE A 93 3.93 -2.82 -11.95
N ILE A 94 4.29 -1.81 -11.16
CA ILE A 94 3.43 -0.65 -10.93
C ILE A 94 3.63 0.31 -12.10
N THR A 95 2.67 0.35 -13.02
CA THR A 95 2.71 1.28 -14.15
C THR A 95 2.28 2.67 -13.71
N THR A 96 3.02 3.70 -14.11
CA THR A 96 2.52 5.06 -14.16
C THR A 96 1.89 5.23 -15.53
N ALA A 97 0.57 5.32 -15.65
CA ALA A 97 -0.05 5.67 -16.92
C ALA A 97 0.50 7.04 -17.35
N ARG A 98 1.13 7.10 -18.54
CA ARG A 98 1.58 8.37 -19.14
C ARG A 98 0.37 9.29 -19.31
#